data_AF-A0A381STY3-F1
#
_entry.id   AF-A0A381STY3-F1
#
_cell.length_a   1.000
_cell.length_b   1.000
_cell.length_c   1.000
_cell.angle_alpha   90.00
_cell.angle_beta   90.00
_cell.angle_gamma   90.00
#
_symmetry.space_group_name_H-M   'P 1'
#
loop_
_entity.id
_entity.type
_entity.pdbx_description
1 polymer ?
#
loop_
_entity_poly.entity_id
_entity_poly.type
_entity_poly.pdbx_seq_one_letter_code
_entity_poly.pdbx_strand_id
1 'polypeptide(L)' 'DNRSYHISSQKILDVLGFKPTHSIEEAVVDLKEAFERGLLVNPLSNEKYFNIKTMQNIKLA' A
#
# COMPACT_ATOMS: atom_id res chain seq x y z
N ASP A 1 -20.04 -8.54 -3.47
CA ASP A 1 -19.19 -9.48 -4.22
C ASP A 1 -18.42 -10.30 -3.20
N ASN A 2 -18.69 -11.60 -3.10
CA ASN A 2 -18.12 -12.49 -2.09
C ASN A 2 -16.91 -13.26 -2.62
N ARG A 3 -16.07 -12.61 -3.43
CA ARG A 3 -14.76 -13.16 -3.79
C ARG A 3 -13.86 -13.20 -2.56
N SER A 4 -13.61 -14.40 -2.03
CA SER A 4 -12.55 -14.63 -1.07
C SER A 4 -11.23 -14.74 -1.83
N TYR A 5 -10.40 -13.70 -1.73
CA TYR A 5 -9.05 -13.71 -2.29
C TYR A 5 -8.09 -14.26 -1.24
N HIS A 6 -7.70 -15.52 -1.40
CA HIS A 6 -6.59 -16.06 -0.63
C HIS A 6 -5.27 -15.73 -1.33
N ILE A 7 -4.40 -14.99 -0.63
CA ILE A 7 -3.04 -14.69 -1.07
C ILE A 7 -2.10 -15.76 -0.50
N SER A 8 -1.26 -16.36 -1.35
CA SER A 8 -0.24 -17.32 -0.94
C SER A 8 1.15 -16.75 -1.20
N SER A 9 1.89 -16.45 -0.13
CA SER A 9 3.28 -15.97 -0.22
C SER A 9 4.20 -17.01 -0.88
N GLN A 10 3.93 -18.30 -0.65
CA GLN A 10 4.71 -19.38 -1.28
C GLN A 10 4.54 -19.34 -2.81
N LYS A 11 3.30 -19.22 -3.30
CA LYS A 11 3.04 -19.14 -4.75
C LYS A 11 3.70 -17.91 -5.38
N ILE A 12 3.72 -16.77 -4.68
CA ILE A 12 4.38 -15.55 -5.16
C ILE A 12 5.89 -15.78 -5.29
N LEU A 13 6.51 -16.43 -4.30
CA LEU A 13 7.92 -16.78 -4.34
C LEU A 13 8.22 -17.75 -5.49
N ASP A 14 7.43 -18.81 -5.65
CA ASP A 14 7.69 -19.85 -6.65
C ASP A 14 7.57 -19.32 -8.09
N VAL A 15 6.60 -18.44 -8.34
CA VAL A 15 6.31 -17.92 -9.70
C VAL A 15 7.15 -16.69 -10.05
N LEU A 16 7.38 -15.79 -9.08
CA LEU A 16 8.01 -14.49 -9.33
C LEU A 16 9.42 -14.38 -8.73
N GLY A 17 9.85 -15.34 -7.90
CA GLY A 17 11.09 -15.23 -7.14
C GLY A 17 11.04 -14.14 -6.07
N PHE A 18 9.87 -13.57 -5.80
CA PHE A 18 9.72 -12.43 -4.91
C PHE A 18 9.46 -12.88 -3.48
N LYS A 19 10.27 -12.37 -2.54
CA LYS A 19 10.06 -12.51 -1.10
C LYS A 19 10.05 -11.12 -0.46
N PRO A 20 9.01 -10.75 0.31
CA PRO A 20 9.03 -9.52 1.07
C PRO A 20 10.16 -9.58 2.10
N THR A 21 10.96 -8.52 2.17
CA THR A 21 12.06 -8.37 3.14
C THR A 21 11.65 -7.58 4.37
N HIS A 22 10.47 -6.95 4.34
CA HIS A 22 9.92 -6.15 5.41
C HIS A 22 8.57 -6.69 5.87
N SER A 23 8.31 -6.59 7.17
CA SER A 23 7.08 -7.02 7.81
C SER A 23 6.03 -5.90 7.85
N ILE A 24 4.79 -6.26 8.19
CA ILE A 24 3.72 -5.28 8.37
C ILE A 24 3.99 -4.42 9.61
N GLU A 25 4.56 -4.99 10.65
CA GLU A 25 4.95 -4.28 11.87
C GLU A 25 5.98 -3.17 11.56
N GLU A 26 7.01 -3.47 10.76
CA GLU A 26 7.96 -2.47 10.28
C GLU A 26 7.25 -1.34 9.51
N ALA A 27 6.35 -1.70 8.59
CA ALA A 27 5.59 -0.71 7.82
C ALA A 27 4.70 0.20 8.70
N VAL A 28 4.14 -0.33 9.80
CA VAL A 28 3.33 0.47 10.75
C VAL A 28 4.21 1.45 11.52
N VAL A 29 5.40 1.01 11.97
CA VAL A 29 6.37 1.87 12.66
C VAL A 29 6.85 2.99 11.72
N ASP A 30 7.26 2.65 10.51
CA ASP A 30 7.71 3.61 9.49
C ASP A 30 6.63 4.66 9.19
N LEU A 31 5.37 4.23 9.10
CA LEU A 31 4.26 5.15 8.87
C LEU A 31 4.10 6.13 10.02
N LYS A 32 4.12 5.65 11.28
CA LYS A 32 4.07 6.51 12.48
C LYS A 32 5.20 7.54 12.47
N GLU A 33 6.43 7.10 12.22
CA GLU A 33 7.60 7.98 12.16
C GLU A 33 7.47 9.04 11.06
N ALA A 34 6.94 8.68 9.90
CA ALA A 34 6.71 9.62 8.81
C ALA A 34 5.69 10.72 9.18
N PHE A 35 4.65 10.38 9.96
CA PHE A 35 3.71 11.36 10.52
C PHE A 35 4.38 12.26 11.55
N GLU A 36 5.13 11.70 12.50
CA GLU A 36 5.83 12.46 13.54
C GLU A 36 6.87 13.42 12.95
N ARG A 37 7.52 13.02 11.86
CA ARG A 37 8.49 13.85 11.13
C ARG A 37 7.86 14.83 10.13
N GLY A 38 6.53 14.81 9.97
CA GLY A 38 5.83 15.71 9.04
C GLY A 38 6.15 15.47 7.56
N LEU A 39 6.51 14.23 7.19
CA LEU A 39 6.90 13.91 5.80
C LEU A 39 5.71 13.80 4.84
N LEU A 40 4.49 13.66 5.38
CA LEU A 40 3.27 13.51 4.59
C LEU A 40 2.58 14.86 4.38
N VAL A 41 2.31 15.21 3.12
CA VAL A 41 1.67 16.48 2.76
C VAL A 41 0.16 16.32 2.77
N ASN A 42 -0.51 16.91 3.76
CA ASN A 42 -1.98 16.87 3.93
C ASN A 42 -2.56 15.44 3.77
N PRO A 43 -2.07 14.44 4.54
CA PRO A 43 -2.31 13.01 4.27
C PRO A 43 -3.79 12.60 4.24
N LEU A 44 -4.66 13.34 4.93
CA LEU A 44 -6.09 13.04 5.01
C LEU A 44 -6.93 13.66 3.88
N SER A 45 -6.35 14.54 3.05
CA SER A 45 -7.06 15.21 1.96
C SER A 45 -6.36 15.12 0.60
N ASN A 46 -5.03 14.91 0.60
CA ASN A 46 -4.24 14.78 -0.61
C ASN A 46 -4.60 13.51 -1.38
N GLU A 47 -5.17 13.68 -2.57
CA GLU A 47 -5.62 12.65 -3.49
C GLU A 47 -4.58 11.56 -3.79
N LYS A 48 -3.29 11.88 -3.74
CA LYS A 48 -2.19 10.94 -3.99
C LYS A 48 -2.22 9.74 -3.04
N TYR A 49 -2.80 9.89 -1.85
CA TYR A 49 -2.93 8.82 -0.85
C TYR A 49 -4.26 8.06 -0.96
N PHE A 50 -5.09 8.37 -1.95
CA PHE A 50 -6.38 7.71 -2.17
C PHE A 50 -6.44 7.15 -3.59
N ASN A 51 -6.34 5.81 -3.71
CA ASN A 51 -6.26 5.12 -4.99
C ASN A 51 -7.38 5.52 -5.96
N ILE A 52 -8.64 5.54 -5.52
CA ILE A 52 -9.79 5.89 -6.38
C ILE A 52 -9.71 7.35 -6.87
N LYS A 53 -9.40 8.31 -5.98
CA LYS A 53 -9.28 9.71 -6.37
C LYS A 53 -8.14 9.92 -7.35
N THR A 54 -6.98 9.29 -7.10
CA THR A 54 -5.84 9.32 -8.01
C THR A 54 -6.23 8.79 -9.39
N MET A 55 -6.88 7.62 -9.46
CA MET A 55 -7.32 7.02 -10.73
C MET A 55 -8.31 7.90 -11.49
N GLN A 56 -9.28 8.50 -10.78
CA GLN A 56 -10.26 9.43 -11.37
C GLN A 56 -9.58 10.67 -11.96
N ASN A 57 -8.60 11.24 -11.25
CA ASN A 57 -7.90 12.44 -11.71
C ASN A 57 -7.05 12.19 -12.95
N ILE A 58 -6.42 11.02 -13.05
CA ILE A 58 -5.63 10.64 -14.25
C ILE A 58 -6.49 10.02 -15.36
N LYS A 59 -7.81 9.90 -15.17
CA LYS A 59 -8.75 9.30 -16.14
C LYS A 59 -8.36 7.88 -16.56
N LEU A 60 -7.95 7.05 -15.59
CA LEU A 60 -7.59 5.65 -15.84
C LEU A 60 -8.82 4.74 -16.04
N ALA A 61 -10.03 5.27 -15.86
CA ALA A 61 -11.30 4.55 -15.97
C ALA A 61 -12.26 5.29 -16.91
#